data_AF-A0A9E5RIZ1-F1
#
_entry.id   AF-A0A9E5RIZ1-F1
#
_cell.length_a   1.000
_cell.length_b   1.000
_cell.length_c   1.000
_cell.angle_alpha   90.00
_cell.angle_beta   90.00
_cell.angle_gamma   90.00
#
_symmetry.space_group_name_H-M   'P 1'
#
loop_
_entity.id
_entity.type
_entity.pdbx_description
1 polymer ?
#
loop_
_entity_poly.entity_id
_entity_poly.type
_entity_poly.pdbx_seq_one_letter_code
_entity_poly.pdbx_strand_id
1 'polypeptide(L)'
;MKFELLAKLLDTERQFQTMSRRIGIMDALDACFKSSARPEQDAIENAKAEHQLKRAVADLYATDDLEPVKQTLANWATLKFDRKSESV
;
A
#
# COMPACT_ATOMS: atom_id res chain seq x y z
N MET A 1 -8.97 4.65 3.54
CA MET A 1 -8.30 4.25 2.26
C MET A 1 -6.79 4.48 2.39
N LYS A 2 -5.90 3.69 1.74
CA LYS A 2 -4.41 3.85 1.83
C LYS A 2 -3.94 5.28 1.54
N PHE A 3 -4.53 5.89 0.52
CA PHE A 3 -4.17 7.25 0.10
C PHE A 3 -4.57 8.33 1.11
N GLU A 4 -5.59 8.08 1.93
CA GLU A 4 -6.06 9.03 2.94
C GLU A 4 -5.08 9.14 4.11
N LEU A 5 -4.59 8.00 4.62
CA LEU A 5 -3.57 7.99 5.67
C LEU A 5 -2.26 8.60 5.15
N LEU A 6 -1.83 8.23 3.94
CA LEU A 6 -0.64 8.81 3.31
C LEU A 6 -0.76 10.33 3.13
N ALA A 7 -1.92 10.82 2.69
CA ALA A 7 -2.17 12.25 2.56
C ALA A 7 -2.11 12.97 3.91
N LYS A 8 -2.68 12.37 4.97
CA LYS A 8 -2.62 12.91 6.34
C LYS A 8 -1.19 12.94 6.90
N LEU A 9 -0.41 11.89 6.67
CA LEU A 9 1.00 11.83 7.10
C LEU A 9 1.87 12.85 6.36
N LEU A 10 1.70 12.98 5.05
CA LEU A 10 2.42 14.00 4.26
C LEU A 10 2.00 15.43 4.65
N ASP A 11 0.72 15.66 4.92
CA ASP A 11 0.25 16.98 5.32
C ASP A 11 0.75 17.36 6.72
N THR A 12 0.74 16.42 7.67
CA THR A 12 1.32 16.63 9.00
C THR A 12 2.83 16.90 8.92
N GLU A 13 3.58 16.13 8.13
CA GLU A 13 5.01 16.41 7.90
C GLU A 13 5.22 17.84 7.36
N ARG A 14 4.45 18.24 6.34
CA ARG A 14 4.52 19.59 5.76
C ARG A 14 4.21 20.68 6.79
N GLN A 15 3.16 20.49 7.60
CA GLN A 15 2.78 21.43 8.64
C GLN A 15 3.92 21.64 9.64
N PHE A 16 4.50 20.56 10.18
CA PHE A 16 5.60 20.63 11.15
C PHE A 16 6.94 21.06 10.53
N GLN A 17 7.13 20.88 9.22
CA GLN A 17 8.31 21.39 8.51
C GLN A 17 8.36 22.92 8.51
N THR A 18 7.19 23.58 8.42
CA THR A 18 7.09 25.05 8.45
C THR A 18 7.11 25.66 9.85
N MET A 19 6.98 24.85 10.90
CA MET A 19 6.96 25.33 12.29
C MET A 19 8.36 25.55 12.84
N SER A 20 8.55 26.66 13.57
CA SER A 20 9.83 26.97 14.24
C SER A 20 10.18 25.99 15.36
N ARG A 21 9.18 25.33 15.95
CA ARG A 21 9.32 24.30 16.98
C ARG A 21 8.41 23.13 16.67
N ARG A 22 8.98 21.92 16.52
CA ARG A 22 8.26 20.69 16.19
C ARG A 22 7.69 19.97 17.43
N ILE A 23 7.04 20.73 18.31
CA ILE A 23 6.48 20.20 19.56
C ILE A 23 5.08 19.62 19.27
N GLY A 24 4.81 18.39 19.71
CA GLY A 24 3.52 17.71 19.48
C GLY A 24 3.42 16.95 18.15
N ILE A 25 4.53 16.80 17.41
CA ILE A 25 4.54 16.04 16.15
C ILE A 25 4.14 14.57 16.35
N MET A 26 4.56 13.96 17.45
CA MET A 26 4.24 12.57 17.77
C MET A 26 2.73 12.39 18.01
N ASP A 27 2.09 13.32 18.73
CA ASP A 27 0.65 13.28 18.99
C ASP A 27 -0.17 13.46 17.71
N ALA A 28 0.28 14.34 16.81
CA ALA A 28 -0.35 14.56 15.51
C ALA A 28 -0.22 13.35 14.58
N LEU A 29 0.94 12.68 14.60
CA LEU A 29 1.16 11.43 13.87
C LEU A 29 0.22 10.32 14.39
N ASP A 30 0.10 10.17 15.70
CA ASP A 30 -0.82 9.22 16.35
C ASP A 30 -2.30 9.47 15.98
N ALA A 31 -2.71 10.73 15.89
CA ALA A 31 -4.07 11.11 15.50
C ALA A 31 -4.40 10.73 14.05
N CYS A 32 -3.40 10.69 13.16
CA CYS A 32 -3.58 10.24 11.79
C CYS A 32 -4.01 8.77 11.71
N PHE A 33 -3.46 7.92 12.59
CA PHE A 33 -3.81 6.50 12.65
C PHE A 33 -5.20 6.29 13.27
N LYS A 34 -5.52 7.02 14.36
CA LYS A 34 -6.82 6.94 15.05
C LYS A 34 -8.00 7.44 14.19
N SER A 35 -7.76 8.44 13.35
CA SER A 35 -8.79 9.00 12.45
C SER A 35 -8.89 8.30 11.10
N SER A 36 -8.00 7.34 10.81
CA SER A 36 -8.03 6.63 9.54
C SER A 36 -9.13 5.56 9.58
N ALA A 37 -9.87 5.41 8.49
CA ALA A 37 -10.98 4.47 8.40
C ALA A 37 -10.59 2.97 8.45
N ARG A 38 -9.33 2.63 8.74
CA ARG A 38 -8.86 1.24 8.87
C ARG A 38 -8.31 0.99 10.27
N PRO A 39 -8.60 -0.18 10.87
CA PRO A 39 -7.93 -0.57 12.10
C PRO A 39 -6.42 -0.69 11.86
N GLU A 40 -5.64 -0.31 12.87
CA GLU A 40 -4.18 -0.22 12.80
C GLU A 40 -3.52 -1.54 12.37
N GLN A 41 -4.05 -2.66 12.87
CA GLN A 41 -3.57 -4.01 12.52
C GLN A 41 -3.68 -4.31 11.03
N ASP A 42 -4.83 -4.04 10.42
CA ASP A 42 -5.03 -4.25 8.98
C ASP A 42 -4.08 -3.37 8.14
N ALA A 43 -3.75 -2.17 8.62
CA ALA A 43 -2.80 -1.29 7.94
C ALA A 43 -1.37 -1.85 7.99
N ILE A 44 -0.95 -2.36 9.14
CA ILE A 44 0.36 -2.97 9.35
C ILE A 44 0.50 -4.26 8.52
N GLU A 45 -0.53 -5.12 8.53
CA GLU A 45 -0.54 -6.36 7.76
C GLU A 45 -0.47 -6.09 6.26
N ASN A 46 -1.23 -5.11 5.76
CA ASN A 46 -1.13 -4.71 4.36
C ASN A 46 0.25 -4.14 4.00
N ALA A 47 0.86 -3.34 4.88
CA ALA A 47 2.19 -2.78 4.64
C ALA A 47 3.25 -3.89 4.58
N LYS A 48 3.16 -4.89 5.47
CA LYS A 48 4.02 -6.09 5.45
C LYS A 48 3.82 -6.88 4.16
N ALA A 49 2.57 -7.12 3.75
CA ALA A 49 2.26 -7.83 2.51
C ALA A 49 2.82 -7.10 1.28
N GLU A 50 2.66 -5.78 1.19
CA GLU A 50 3.20 -4.97 0.08
C GLU A 50 4.73 -5.00 0.05
N HIS A 51 5.39 -4.94 1.21
CA HIS A 51 6.84 -5.05 1.30
C HIS A 51 7.33 -6.43 0.88
N GLN A 52 6.68 -7.50 1.35
CA GLN A 52 7.01 -8.87 0.96
C GLN A 52 6.85 -9.09 -0.54
N LEU A 53 5.78 -8.57 -1.14
CA LEU A 53 5.57 -8.62 -2.59
C LEU A 53 6.68 -7.89 -3.34
N LYS A 54 7.03 -6.66 -2.94
CA LYS A 54 8.12 -5.91 -3.59
C LYS A 54 9.45 -6.63 -3.48
N ARG A 55 9.73 -7.24 -2.32
CA ARG A 55 10.95 -8.01 -2.08
C ARG A 55 10.99 -9.27 -2.95
N ALA A 56 9.91 -10.05 -2.96
CA ALA A 56 9.80 -11.24 -3.81
C ALA A 56 9.97 -10.88 -5.29
N VAL A 57 9.37 -9.78 -5.75
CA VAL A 57 9.55 -9.28 -7.11
C VAL A 57 11.01 -8.89 -7.38
N ALA A 58 11.67 -8.17 -6.46
CA ALA A 58 13.07 -7.81 -6.60
C ALA A 58 14.00 -9.04 -6.65
N ASP A 59 13.74 -10.04 -5.82
CA ASP A 59 14.48 -11.31 -5.79
C ASP A 59 14.28 -12.11 -7.09
N LEU A 60 13.07 -12.11 -7.66
CA LEU A 60 12.76 -12.73 -8.95
C LEU A 60 13.44 -12.01 -10.14
N TYR A 61 13.47 -10.67 -10.13
CA TYR A 61 14.23 -9.90 -11.13
C TYR A 61 15.74 -10.17 -11.06
N ALA A 62 16.28 -10.44 -9.86
CA ALA A 62 17.70 -10.77 -9.69
C ALA A 62 18.04 -12.19 -10.15
N THR A 63 17.07 -13.10 -10.20
CA THR A 63 17.23 -14.51 -10.57
C THR A 63 16.74 -14.85 -11.98
N ASP A 64 16.18 -13.87 -12.70
CA ASP A 64 15.56 -13.97 -14.05
C ASP A 64 14.46 -15.04 -14.16
N ASP A 65 13.91 -15.47 -13.01
CA ASP A 65 12.86 -16.48 -12.93
C ASP A 65 11.47 -15.82 -12.97
N LEU A 66 11.06 -15.40 -14.18
CA LEU A 66 9.82 -14.64 -14.41
C LEU A 66 8.58 -15.53 -14.61
N GLU A 67 8.73 -16.84 -14.67
CA GLU A 67 7.64 -17.80 -14.91
C GLU A 67 6.48 -17.71 -13.91
N PRO A 68 6.70 -17.65 -12.58
CA PRO A 68 5.60 -17.53 -11.61
C PRO A 68 4.82 -16.21 -11.74
N VAL A 69 5.50 -15.13 -12.17
CA VAL A 69 4.86 -13.82 -12.41
C VAL A 69 4.00 -13.86 -13.67
N LYS A 70 4.48 -14.50 -14.75
CA LYS A 70 3.70 -14.66 -15.97
C LYS A 70 2.44 -15.48 -15.74
N GLN A 71 2.53 -16.56 -14.96
CA GLN A 71 1.38 -17.43 -14.68
C GLN A 71 0.34 -16.75 -13.79
N THR A 72 0.77 -15.99 -12.78
CA THR A 72 -0.14 -15.19 -11.96
C THR A 72 -0.80 -14.05 -12.76
N LEU A 73 -0.07 -13.39 -13.66
CA LEU A 73 -0.63 -12.39 -14.58
C LEU A 73 -1.63 -13.00 -15.56
N ALA A 74 -1.35 -14.19 -16.11
CA ALA A 74 -2.26 -14.91 -17.00
C ALA A 74 -3.56 -15.28 -16.28
N ASN A 75 -3.48 -15.79 -15.05
CA ASN A 75 -4.65 -16.11 -14.22
C ASN A 75 -5.46 -14.86 -13.83
N TRP A 76 -4.80 -13.73 -13.59
CA TRP A 76 -5.50 -12.47 -13.36
C TRP A 76 -6.19 -11.95 -14.63
N ALA A 77 -5.53 -12.08 -15.78
CA ALA A 77 -6.05 -11.62 -17.07
C ALA A 77 -7.31 -12.40 -17.45
N THR A 78 -7.34 -13.73 -17.28
CA THR A 78 -8.56 -14.53 -17.47
C THR A 78 -9.65 -14.03 -16.51
N LEU A 79 -9.36 -13.90 -15.22
CA LEU A 79 -10.36 -13.48 -14.23
C LEU A 79 -10.93 -12.06 -14.46
N LYS A 80 -10.17 -11.17 -15.10
CA LYS A 80 -10.58 -9.80 -15.43
C LYS A 80 -11.31 -9.67 -16.77
N PHE A 81 -10.88 -10.41 -17.79
CA PHE A 81 -11.34 -10.21 -19.17
C PHE A 81 -12.29 -11.29 -19.67
N ASP A 82 -12.39 -12.44 -19.01
CA ASP A 82 -13.26 -13.56 -19.41
C ASP A 82 -14.74 -13.36 -19.03
N ARG A 83 -15.08 -12.30 -18.28
CA ARG A 83 -16.45 -12.00 -17.82
C ARG A 83 -17.40 -11.47 -18.91
N LYS A 84 -17.04 -11.56 -20.20
CA LYS A 84 -17.80 -10.97 -21.32
C LYS A 84 -18.66 -11.97 -22.11
N SER A 85 -18.65 -13.26 -21.75
CA SER A 85 -19.43 -14.30 -22.45
C SER A 85 -20.72 -14.75 -21.76
N GLU A 86 -21.04 -14.25 -20.56
CA GLU A 86 -22.20 -14.71 -19.76
C GLU A 86 -23.47 -13.84 -19.87
N SER A 87 -23.58 -12.98 -20.89
CA SER A 87 -24.84 -12.27 -21.20
C SER A 87 -25.24 -12.44 -22.67
N VAL A 88 -25.85 -13.58 -22.99
CA VAL A 88 -26.73 -13.77 -24.15
C VAL A 88 -28.03 -14.36 -23.66
#